data_AF-A0A9P0U2T6-F1
#
_entry.id   AF-A0A9P0U2T6-F1
#
_cell.length_a   1.000
_cell.length_b   1.000
_cell.length_c   1.000
_cell.angle_alpha   90.00
_cell.angle_beta   90.00
_cell.angle_gamma   90.00
#
_symmetry.space_group_name_H-M   'P 1'
#
loop_
_entity.id
_entity.type
_entity.pdbx_description
1 polymer ?
#
loop_
_entity_poly.entity_id
_entity_poly.type
_entity_poly.pdbx_seq_one_letter_code
_entity_poly.pdbx_strand_id
1 'polypeptide(L)'
;MKLSCQLSYVNQTVKISECIMYSLLCSPMSYVKLCLETQFGIDMQCWNTDEDFRGIKMIPPGLHYIHYSGVSKGTGDVSPRSGFMHYFQKKEFLVKLWDKNLEDMSKDEVTDESIQRLKDNLLTLDRHLGPYPYDIWQKWKLLSSQITEDLVNRFSPESGLIRASVELLSTPDKDRPRGVKTSIDTEDKNQETPGQSDAKRAKRITAAEKEASMLPNLQPVPGASLRFTEIPHDKFPPGSTPEEITKHYLDQSYTLELMIAQHVEPLHIIGELQFAYLCFLIGHSLEAFEHWKNLVILFCSCDEAIHKYRSVFFHFIRTVEVQIEEMPEDFLADIVMNKNLVYKKLREFFKTAYVSKVDGRLLTMIERFKDNLTDKLQWDFTGLDKDEEDERPVIVKIDEPIDD
;
A
#
# COMPACT_ATOMS: atom_id res chain seq x y z
N MET A 1 19.64 2.63 -4.99
CA MET A 1 19.21 2.49 -3.59
C MET A 1 19.23 1.00 -3.27
N LYS A 2 20.34 0.49 -2.71
CA LYS A 2 20.50 -0.94 -2.39
C LYS A 2 19.93 -1.15 -0.98
N LEU A 3 18.71 -1.67 -0.89
CA LEU A 3 18.17 -2.21 0.36
C LEU A 3 18.84 -3.55 0.62
N SER A 4 19.98 -3.54 1.32
CA SER A 4 20.61 -4.74 1.83
C SER A 4 19.94 -5.13 3.15
N CYS A 5 18.95 -6.02 3.09
CA CYS A 5 18.47 -6.71 4.28
C CYS A 5 19.47 -7.83 4.60
N GLN A 6 20.50 -7.52 5.40
CA GLN A 6 21.36 -8.54 6.02
C GLN A 6 20.77 -8.91 7.37
N LEU A 7 20.15 -10.09 7.44
CA LEU A 7 19.90 -10.78 8.71
C LEU A 7 20.62 -12.13 8.66
N SER A 8 21.66 -12.23 9.49
CA SER A 8 22.46 -13.42 9.73
C SER A 8 21.66 -14.43 10.55
N TYR A 9 21.48 -15.65 10.03
CA TYR A 9 20.93 -16.76 10.81
C TYR A 9 22.01 -17.71 11.31
N VAL A 10 21.98 -17.93 12.62
CA VAL A 10 22.66 -19.00 13.33
C VAL A 10 21.95 -20.32 13.00
N ASN A 11 22.71 -21.31 12.54
CA ASN A 11 22.25 -22.67 12.28
C ASN A 11 21.59 -23.28 13.54
N GLN A 12 20.27 -23.50 13.52
CA GLN A 12 19.59 -24.37 14.49
C GLN A 12 19.04 -25.61 13.79
N THR A 13 19.74 -26.72 13.96
CA THR A 13 19.29 -28.05 13.55
C THR A 13 18.23 -28.54 14.55
N VAL A 14 16.95 -28.53 14.17
CA VAL A 14 15.86 -29.06 15.01
C VAL A 14 15.79 -30.59 14.85
N LYS A 15 16.06 -31.34 15.94
CA LYS A 15 15.85 -32.80 15.98
C LYS A 15 14.34 -33.09 15.97
N ILE A 16 13.90 -33.88 15.00
CA ILE A 16 12.48 -34.22 14.80
C ILE A 16 12.07 -35.36 15.77
N SER A 17 11.04 -35.12 16.58
CA SER A 17 10.40 -36.12 17.44
C SER A 17 9.07 -36.59 16.84
N GLU A 18 8.59 -37.79 17.22
CA GLU A 18 7.35 -38.41 16.69
C GLU A 18 6.08 -37.53 16.81
N CYS A 19 6.06 -36.53 17.72
CA CYS A 19 4.97 -35.55 17.82
C CYS A 19 4.88 -34.61 16.60
N ILE A 20 5.98 -34.35 15.89
CA ILE A 20 6.01 -33.42 14.74
C ILE A 20 5.35 -34.05 13.50
N MET A 21 5.39 -35.38 13.38
CA MET A 21 4.74 -36.12 12.30
C MET A 21 3.23 -35.91 12.24
N TYR A 22 2.55 -35.85 13.39
CA TYR A 22 1.12 -35.56 13.45
C TYR A 22 0.79 -34.10 13.11
N SER A 23 1.67 -33.15 13.42
CA SER A 23 1.51 -31.74 13.03
C SER A 23 1.71 -31.51 11.52
N LEU A 24 2.58 -32.28 10.87
CA LEU A 24 2.82 -32.20 9.42
C LEU A 24 1.61 -32.63 8.59
N LEU A 25 0.79 -33.57 9.08
CA LEU A 25 -0.44 -34.02 8.44
C LEU A 25 -1.65 -33.11 8.71
N CYS A 26 -1.54 -32.14 9.63
CA CYS A 26 -2.66 -31.33 10.09
C CYS A 26 -2.56 -29.83 9.78
N SER A 27 -1.43 -29.37 9.21
CA SER A 27 -1.20 -27.96 8.93
C SER A 27 -1.05 -27.71 7.43
N PRO A 28 -1.53 -26.56 6.93
CA PRO A 28 -1.30 -26.15 5.54
C PRO A 28 0.18 -26.20 5.14
N MET A 29 0.43 -26.57 3.89
CA MET A 29 1.76 -26.62 3.27
C MET A 29 1.71 -25.91 1.92
N SER A 30 2.77 -25.17 1.61
CA SER A 30 3.00 -24.61 0.28
C SER A 30 4.27 -25.22 -0.29
N TYR A 31 4.10 -26.09 -1.28
CA TYR A 31 5.18 -26.58 -2.09
C TYR A 31 5.39 -25.63 -3.26
N VAL A 32 6.60 -25.09 -3.36
CA VAL A 32 7.01 -24.22 -4.46
C VAL A 32 8.31 -24.78 -5.00
N LYS A 33 8.29 -25.32 -6.20
CA LYS A 33 9.51 -25.78 -6.86
C LYS A 33 10.21 -24.56 -7.47
N LEU A 34 11.09 -23.92 -6.70
CA LEU A 34 11.83 -22.74 -7.13
C LEU A 34 13.09 -23.10 -7.93
N CYS A 35 13.58 -22.13 -8.69
CA CYS A 35 14.87 -22.22 -9.36
C CYS A 35 16.04 -21.83 -8.43
N LEU A 36 17.24 -22.21 -8.83
CA LEU A 36 18.49 -21.70 -8.26
C LEU A 36 18.51 -20.16 -8.34
N GLU A 37 19.19 -19.53 -7.39
CA GLU A 37 19.40 -18.06 -7.35
C GLU A 37 18.13 -17.22 -7.20
N THR A 38 17.17 -17.73 -6.42
CA THR A 38 15.96 -16.98 -6.08
C THR A 38 15.98 -16.65 -4.58
N GLN A 39 15.57 -15.45 -4.21
CA GLN A 39 15.10 -15.17 -2.85
C GLN A 39 13.65 -15.59 -2.76
N PHE A 40 13.33 -16.39 -1.76
CA PHE A 40 11.97 -16.77 -1.44
C PHE A 40 11.59 -16.21 -0.08
N GLY A 41 10.38 -15.70 0.03
CA GLY A 41 9.83 -15.22 1.28
C GLY A 41 8.38 -15.61 1.48
N ILE A 42 8.03 -15.67 2.75
CA ILE A 42 6.66 -15.78 3.21
C ILE A 42 6.47 -14.74 4.31
N ASP A 43 5.43 -13.93 4.15
CA ASP A 43 5.10 -12.83 5.03
C ASP A 43 6.30 -11.88 5.21
N MET A 44 6.71 -11.63 6.46
CA MET A 44 7.79 -10.70 6.81
C MET A 44 9.20 -11.30 6.65
N GLN A 45 9.34 -12.58 6.30
CA GLN A 45 10.64 -13.26 6.25
C GLN A 45 11.01 -13.64 4.81
N CYS A 46 12.29 -13.54 4.48
CA CYS A 46 12.84 -14.01 3.21
C CYS A 46 14.25 -14.58 3.37
N TRP A 47 14.59 -15.51 2.48
CA TRP A 47 15.86 -16.23 2.46
C TRP A 47 16.33 -16.45 1.03
N ASN A 48 17.65 -16.56 0.84
CA ASN A 48 18.19 -17.09 -0.42
C ASN A 48 17.93 -18.61 -0.45
N THR A 49 17.35 -19.11 -1.54
CA THR A 49 17.07 -20.54 -1.68
C THR A 49 18.31 -21.31 -2.13
N ASP A 50 18.46 -22.54 -1.64
CA ASP A 50 19.46 -23.50 -2.12
C ASP A 50 18.89 -24.42 -3.21
N GLU A 51 19.71 -25.33 -3.74
CA GLU A 51 19.29 -26.27 -4.80
C GLU A 51 18.23 -27.28 -4.33
N ASP A 52 18.13 -27.49 -3.02
CA ASP A 52 17.33 -28.54 -2.41
C ASP A 52 16.02 -28.01 -1.83
N PHE A 53 15.85 -26.69 -1.72
CA PHE A 53 14.63 -26.06 -1.22
C PHE A 53 13.43 -26.32 -2.14
N ARG A 54 12.30 -26.68 -1.53
CA ARG A 54 11.05 -27.02 -2.25
C ARG A 54 9.80 -26.34 -1.68
N GLY A 55 9.94 -25.41 -0.74
CA GLY A 55 8.83 -24.65 -0.17
C GLY A 55 8.77 -24.67 1.35
N ILE A 56 7.60 -24.29 1.90
CA ILE A 56 7.37 -24.08 3.33
C ILE A 56 6.26 -24.99 3.85
N LYS A 57 6.45 -25.51 5.06
CA LYS A 57 5.50 -26.36 5.77
C LYS A 57 5.01 -25.75 7.07
N MET A 58 3.91 -26.30 7.58
CA MET A 58 3.28 -25.88 8.83
C MET A 58 2.85 -24.41 8.79
N ILE A 59 2.37 -23.94 7.64
CA ILE A 59 1.83 -22.60 7.46
C ILE A 59 0.53 -22.53 8.26
N PRO A 60 0.34 -21.55 9.16
CA PRO A 60 -0.93 -21.37 9.84
C PRO A 60 -2.09 -21.16 8.85
N PRO A 61 -3.33 -21.55 9.19
CA PRO A 61 -4.49 -21.17 8.38
C PRO A 61 -4.71 -19.65 8.42
N GLY A 62 -5.10 -19.06 7.29
CA GLY A 62 -5.32 -17.63 7.12
C GLY A 62 -4.52 -17.03 5.97
N LEU A 63 -4.52 -15.70 5.89
CA LEU A 63 -3.78 -14.97 4.86
C LEU A 63 -2.27 -15.14 5.04
N HIS A 64 -1.57 -15.39 3.94
CA HIS A 64 -0.13 -15.33 3.84
C HIS A 64 0.30 -14.69 2.53
N TYR A 65 1.43 -13.97 2.55
CA TYR A 65 2.01 -13.39 1.35
C TYR A 65 3.25 -14.19 0.92
N ILE A 66 3.16 -14.93 -0.18
CA ILE A 66 4.31 -15.61 -0.75
C ILE A 66 4.95 -14.69 -1.78
N HIS A 67 6.26 -14.46 -1.66
CA HIS A 67 6.98 -13.58 -2.56
C HIS A 67 8.36 -14.13 -2.92
N TYR A 68 8.89 -13.66 -4.05
CA TYR A 68 10.16 -14.08 -4.59
C TYR A 68 10.81 -12.97 -5.42
N SER A 69 12.14 -13.06 -5.54
CA SER A 69 12.97 -12.20 -6.39
C SER A 69 14.12 -13.01 -6.97
N GLY A 70 14.48 -12.80 -8.23
CA GLY A 70 15.72 -13.33 -8.80
C GLY A 70 16.94 -12.64 -8.21
N VAL A 71 18.06 -13.36 -8.12
CA VAL A 71 19.33 -12.85 -7.59
C VAL A 71 20.45 -13.06 -8.61
N SER A 72 21.16 -11.99 -8.96
CA SER A 72 22.30 -12.06 -9.86
C SER A 72 23.51 -12.72 -9.19
N LYS A 73 24.03 -13.81 -9.77
CA LYS A 73 25.27 -14.49 -9.32
C LYS A 73 26.49 -13.59 -9.23
N GLY A 74 26.66 -12.67 -10.19
CA GLY A 74 27.88 -11.89 -10.33
C GLY A 74 27.95 -10.72 -9.36
N THR A 75 26.82 -10.04 -9.16
CA THR A 75 26.76 -8.78 -8.41
C THR A 75 26.02 -8.90 -7.08
N GLY A 76 25.27 -9.98 -6.86
CA GLY A 76 24.38 -10.15 -5.72
C GLY A 76 23.16 -9.23 -5.76
N ASP A 77 22.90 -8.56 -6.88
CA ASP A 77 21.76 -7.66 -7.01
C ASP A 77 20.45 -8.45 -7.09
N VAL A 78 19.43 -7.94 -6.41
CA VAL A 78 18.11 -8.58 -6.30
C VAL A 78 17.12 -7.90 -7.25
N SER A 79 16.38 -8.70 -8.01
CA SER A 79 15.36 -8.21 -8.95
C SER A 79 14.15 -7.63 -8.23
N PRO A 80 13.33 -6.81 -8.91
CA PRO A 80 12.01 -6.42 -8.41
C PRO A 80 11.21 -7.65 -7.93
N ARG A 81 10.54 -7.47 -6.80
CA ARG A 81 9.80 -8.55 -6.13
C ARG A 81 8.50 -8.85 -6.84
N SER A 82 8.17 -10.13 -6.86
CA SER A 82 6.92 -10.66 -7.35
C SER A 82 6.33 -11.60 -6.30
N GLY A 83 5.01 -11.76 -6.27
CA GLY A 83 4.40 -12.65 -5.30
C GLY A 83 2.90 -12.76 -5.46
N PHE A 84 2.27 -13.48 -4.55
CA PHE A 84 0.81 -13.62 -4.51
C PHE A 84 0.33 -13.76 -3.07
N MET A 85 -0.84 -13.20 -2.81
CA MET A 85 -1.55 -13.37 -1.55
C MET A 85 -2.38 -14.64 -1.63
N HIS A 86 -2.35 -15.47 -0.59
CA HIS A 86 -3.15 -16.69 -0.52
C HIS A 86 -3.79 -16.84 0.85
N TYR A 87 -5.07 -17.20 0.88
CA TYR A 87 -5.79 -17.48 2.13
C TYR A 87 -5.79 -18.99 2.39
N PHE A 88 -4.87 -19.46 3.22
CA PHE A 88 -4.68 -20.89 3.48
C PHE A 88 -5.81 -21.49 4.30
N GLN A 89 -6.45 -22.52 3.75
CA GLN A 89 -7.43 -23.33 4.47
C GLN A 89 -6.74 -24.43 5.29
N LYS A 90 -7.38 -24.90 6.36
CA LYS A 90 -6.82 -25.97 7.20
C LYS A 90 -6.45 -27.20 6.36
N LYS A 91 -5.22 -27.69 6.51
CA LYS A 91 -4.67 -28.85 5.78
C LYS A 91 -4.57 -28.68 4.26
N GLU A 92 -4.58 -27.45 3.77
CA GLU A 92 -4.39 -27.18 2.36
C GLU A 92 -2.96 -27.55 1.92
N PHE A 93 -2.83 -28.10 0.71
CA PHE A 93 -1.54 -28.40 0.10
C PHE A 93 -1.46 -27.64 -1.23
N LEU A 94 -0.88 -26.43 -1.19
CA LEU A 94 -0.72 -25.57 -2.35
C LEU A 94 0.53 -25.97 -3.13
N VAL A 95 0.41 -26.11 -4.45
CA VAL A 95 1.52 -26.43 -5.34
C VAL A 95 1.67 -25.34 -6.39
N LYS A 96 2.83 -24.71 -6.45
CA LYS A 96 3.21 -23.77 -7.51
C LYS A 96 4.47 -24.26 -8.23
N LEU A 97 4.45 -24.15 -9.56
CA LEU A 97 5.56 -24.54 -10.43
C LEU A 97 6.29 -23.30 -10.92
N TRP A 98 7.60 -23.39 -11.04
CA TRP A 98 8.43 -22.34 -11.63
C TRP A 98 8.62 -22.57 -13.13
N ASP A 99 8.39 -21.52 -13.91
CA ASP A 99 8.76 -21.48 -15.33
C ASP A 99 10.18 -20.91 -15.47
N LYS A 100 11.09 -21.75 -15.94
CA LYS A 100 12.50 -21.39 -16.12
C LYS A 100 12.73 -20.38 -17.24
N ASN A 101 11.86 -20.35 -18.26
CA ASN A 101 12.03 -19.47 -19.41
C ASN A 101 11.53 -18.06 -19.09
N LEU A 102 10.46 -17.96 -18.31
CA LEU A 102 9.90 -16.69 -17.87
C LEU A 102 10.56 -16.16 -16.59
N GLU A 103 11.37 -16.99 -15.92
CA GLU A 103 11.93 -16.72 -14.58
C GLU A 103 10.84 -16.27 -13.59
N ASP A 104 9.72 -17.00 -13.63
CA ASP A 104 8.50 -16.60 -12.95
C ASP A 104 7.65 -17.81 -12.55
N MET A 105 6.62 -17.59 -11.71
CA MET A 105 5.66 -18.64 -11.40
C MET A 105 4.85 -19.01 -12.65
N SER A 106 4.78 -20.30 -12.95
CA SER A 106 3.94 -20.82 -14.03
C SER A 106 2.47 -20.54 -13.74
N LYS A 107 1.76 -20.14 -14.80
CA LYS A 107 0.30 -19.95 -14.80
C LYS A 107 -0.45 -21.26 -15.01
N ASP A 108 0.26 -22.35 -15.33
CA ASP A 108 -0.35 -23.63 -15.59
C ASP A 108 -0.91 -24.24 -14.31
N GLU A 109 -2.15 -24.72 -14.39
CA GLU A 109 -2.76 -25.47 -13.30
C GLU A 109 -2.04 -26.82 -13.13
N VAL A 110 -1.72 -27.16 -11.87
CA VAL A 110 -1.11 -28.44 -11.55
C VAL A 110 -2.21 -29.48 -11.45
N THR A 111 -2.10 -30.57 -12.21
CA THR A 111 -3.13 -31.61 -12.21
C THR A 111 -3.25 -32.31 -10.85
N ASP A 112 -4.46 -32.76 -10.52
CA ASP A 112 -4.75 -33.45 -9.26
C ASP A 112 -3.89 -34.71 -9.08
N GLU A 113 -3.58 -35.44 -10.17
CA GLU A 113 -2.69 -36.60 -10.09
C GLU A 113 -1.27 -36.21 -9.69
N SER A 114 -0.79 -35.06 -10.14
CA SER A 114 0.54 -34.55 -9.80
C SER A 114 0.60 -34.12 -8.34
N ILE A 115 -0.46 -33.46 -7.84
CA ILE A 115 -0.61 -33.11 -6.43
C ILE A 115 -0.67 -34.39 -5.57
N GLN A 116 -1.44 -35.40 -5.99
CA GLN A 116 -1.55 -36.65 -5.24
C GLN A 116 -0.21 -37.40 -5.16
N ARG A 117 0.54 -37.46 -6.27
CA ARG A 117 1.90 -38.04 -6.27
C ARG A 117 2.85 -37.33 -5.30
N LEU A 118 2.76 -36.00 -5.19
CA LEU A 118 3.55 -35.24 -4.22
C LEU A 118 3.13 -35.57 -2.78
N LYS A 119 1.83 -35.68 -2.51
CA LYS A 119 1.29 -36.09 -1.20
C LYS A 119 1.71 -37.51 -0.82
N ASP A 120 1.68 -38.45 -1.76
CA ASP A 120 2.10 -39.83 -1.52
C ASP A 120 3.59 -39.94 -1.17
N ASN A 121 4.42 -39.00 -1.67
CA ASN A 121 5.85 -38.93 -1.42
C ASN A 121 6.23 -37.90 -0.33
N LEU A 122 5.29 -37.50 0.53
CA LEU A 122 5.47 -36.41 1.49
C LEU A 122 6.64 -36.63 2.45
N LEU A 123 6.88 -37.88 2.90
CA LEU A 123 8.00 -38.22 3.78
C LEU A 123 9.36 -37.90 3.17
N THR A 124 9.51 -38.14 1.87
CA THR A 124 10.74 -37.79 1.16
C THR A 124 10.84 -36.29 0.95
N LEU A 125 9.70 -35.64 0.72
CA LEU A 125 9.61 -34.21 0.48
C LEU A 125 9.88 -33.37 1.73
N ASP A 126 9.50 -33.85 2.91
CA ASP A 126 9.55 -33.12 4.18
C ASP A 126 10.94 -32.57 4.53
N ARG A 127 12.00 -33.29 4.14
CA ARG A 127 13.40 -32.87 4.35
C ARG A 127 13.81 -31.63 3.54
N HIS A 128 13.05 -31.32 2.48
CA HIS A 128 13.30 -30.23 1.54
C HIS A 128 12.39 -29.02 1.79
N LEU A 129 11.55 -29.07 2.83
CA LEU A 129 10.59 -28.04 3.18
C LEU A 129 11.02 -27.32 4.47
N GLY A 130 11.12 -26.00 4.41
CA GLY A 130 11.40 -25.15 5.57
C GLY A 130 10.17 -25.00 6.47
N PRO A 131 10.30 -24.98 7.80
CA PRO A 131 9.17 -24.68 8.68
C PRO A 131 8.77 -23.19 8.56
N TYR A 132 7.49 -22.90 8.69
CA TYR A 132 7.00 -21.52 8.79
C TYR A 132 7.65 -20.79 10.00
N PRO A 133 8.09 -19.53 9.87
CA PRO A 133 8.70 -18.76 10.94
C PRO A 133 7.66 -18.28 11.97
N TYR A 134 7.41 -19.10 13.01
CA TYR A 134 6.40 -18.79 14.03
C TYR A 134 6.74 -17.59 14.93
N ASP A 135 8.00 -17.13 14.92
CA ASP A 135 8.46 -15.93 15.63
C ASP A 135 7.78 -14.65 15.12
N ILE A 136 7.47 -14.57 13.82
CA ILE A 136 6.76 -13.42 13.23
C ILE A 136 5.24 -13.54 13.27
N TRP A 137 4.69 -14.69 13.67
CA TRP A 137 3.26 -14.99 13.49
C TRP A 137 2.33 -14.01 14.20
N GLN A 138 2.66 -13.63 15.43
CA GLN A 138 1.82 -12.68 16.19
C GLN A 138 1.79 -11.30 15.54
N LYS A 139 2.93 -10.85 15.02
CA LYS A 139 3.07 -9.59 14.30
C LYS A 139 2.29 -9.62 12.99
N TRP A 140 2.43 -10.70 12.23
CA TRP A 140 1.68 -10.91 11.00
C TRP A 140 0.17 -10.85 11.21
N LYS A 141 -0.37 -11.49 12.26
CA LYS A 141 -1.79 -11.40 12.60
C LYS A 141 -2.25 -9.97 12.87
N LEU A 142 -1.42 -9.15 13.51
CA LEU A 142 -1.79 -7.76 13.79
C LEU A 142 -1.90 -6.96 12.49
N LEU A 143 -0.90 -7.13 11.60
CA LEU A 143 -0.83 -6.46 10.30
C LEU A 143 -1.91 -6.91 9.31
N SER A 144 -2.46 -8.11 9.46
CA SER A 144 -3.44 -8.71 8.53
C SER A 144 -4.83 -8.94 9.16
N SER A 145 -5.07 -8.43 10.36
CA SER A 145 -6.24 -8.77 11.19
C SER A 145 -7.61 -8.46 10.57
N GLN A 146 -7.70 -7.53 9.62
CA GLN A 146 -8.93 -7.11 8.95
C GLN A 146 -9.00 -7.58 7.49
N ILE A 147 -8.01 -8.33 7.01
CA ILE A 147 -7.99 -8.84 5.64
C ILE A 147 -8.69 -10.19 5.59
N THR A 148 -9.83 -10.25 4.90
CA THR A 148 -10.61 -11.47 4.66
C THR A 148 -10.25 -12.09 3.31
N GLU A 149 -10.62 -13.35 3.10
CA GLU A 149 -10.46 -14.05 1.82
C GLU A 149 -11.13 -13.29 0.66
N ASP A 150 -12.33 -12.75 0.89
CA ASP A 150 -13.05 -11.95 -0.10
C ASP A 150 -12.28 -10.68 -0.49
N LEU A 151 -11.64 -10.01 0.47
CA LEU A 151 -10.83 -8.82 0.21
C LEU A 151 -9.56 -9.17 -0.59
N VAL A 152 -8.92 -10.30 -0.27
CA VAL A 152 -7.77 -10.79 -1.04
C VAL A 152 -8.16 -11.02 -2.50
N ASN A 153 -9.27 -11.73 -2.73
CA ASN A 153 -9.78 -12.00 -4.07
C ASN A 153 -10.21 -10.72 -4.79
N ARG A 154 -10.73 -9.72 -4.07
CA ARG A 154 -11.13 -8.45 -4.66
C ARG A 154 -9.92 -7.62 -5.09
N PHE A 155 -8.90 -7.47 -4.24
CA PHE A 155 -7.81 -6.52 -4.42
C PHE A 155 -6.60 -7.09 -5.18
N SER A 156 -6.34 -8.39 -5.09
CA SER A 156 -5.22 -9.03 -5.81
C SER A 156 -5.43 -8.94 -7.32
N PRO A 157 -4.38 -8.76 -8.15
CA PRO A 157 -4.53 -8.67 -9.61
C PRO A 157 -5.22 -9.91 -10.23
N GLU A 158 -5.87 -9.76 -11.39
CA GLU A 158 -6.56 -10.90 -12.06
C GLU A 158 -5.56 -11.93 -12.56
N SER A 159 -4.33 -11.47 -12.85
CA SER A 159 -3.19 -12.33 -13.15
C SER A 159 -2.79 -13.23 -11.97
N GLY A 160 -3.26 -12.93 -10.76
CA GLY A 160 -2.89 -13.59 -9.52
C GLY A 160 -1.51 -13.19 -8.97
N LEU A 161 -0.75 -12.34 -9.69
CA LEU A 161 0.60 -11.95 -9.30
C LEU A 161 0.67 -10.45 -8.99
N ILE A 162 1.11 -10.14 -7.78
CA ILE A 162 1.45 -8.80 -7.30
C ILE A 162 2.92 -8.54 -7.66
N ARG A 163 3.17 -7.42 -8.34
CA ARG A 163 4.51 -6.99 -8.75
C ARG A 163 4.90 -5.70 -8.03
N ALA A 164 6.20 -5.55 -7.76
CA ALA A 164 6.74 -4.28 -7.24
C ALA A 164 6.48 -3.10 -8.20
N SER A 165 6.54 -3.34 -9.51
CA SER A 165 6.14 -2.38 -10.55
C SER A 165 5.11 -3.02 -11.45
N VAL A 166 3.99 -2.33 -11.68
CA VAL A 166 2.97 -2.78 -12.63
C VAL A 166 3.56 -2.90 -14.03
N GLU A 167 3.25 -3.98 -14.71
CA GLU A 167 3.66 -4.16 -16.11
C GLU A 167 2.84 -3.23 -16.99
N LEU A 168 3.51 -2.47 -17.86
CA LEU A 168 2.87 -1.47 -18.72
C LEU A 168 2.91 -1.92 -20.18
N LEU A 169 1.81 -1.68 -20.90
CA LEU A 169 1.73 -1.90 -22.33
C LEU A 169 2.65 -0.92 -23.07
N SER A 170 3.36 -1.44 -24.07
CA SER A 170 4.15 -0.60 -24.97
C SER A 170 3.22 0.32 -25.76
N THR A 171 3.45 1.63 -25.68
CA THR A 171 2.72 2.62 -26.49
C THR A 171 3.24 2.58 -27.92
N PRO A 172 2.40 2.26 -28.93
CA PRO A 172 2.84 2.31 -30.32
C PRO A 172 3.11 3.76 -30.74
N ASP A 173 4.02 3.96 -31.71
CA ASP A 173 4.47 5.31 -32.13
C ASP A 173 3.35 6.25 -32.61
N LYS A 174 2.21 5.69 -33.04
CA LYS A 174 1.02 6.46 -33.42
C LYS A 174 0.35 7.16 -32.23
N ASP A 175 0.42 6.55 -31.04
CA ASP A 175 -0.27 7.00 -29.83
C ASP A 175 0.71 7.72 -28.88
N ARG A 176 1.99 7.82 -29.26
CA ARG A 176 3.00 8.58 -28.53
C ARG A 176 2.65 10.07 -28.55
N PRO A 177 2.53 10.74 -27.38
CA PRO A 177 2.24 12.16 -27.33
C PRO A 177 3.37 12.94 -28.00
N ARG A 178 3.00 13.81 -28.94
CA ARG A 178 3.94 14.67 -29.70
C ARG A 178 3.99 16.10 -29.16
N GLY A 179 3.44 16.30 -27.97
CA GLY A 179 3.16 17.60 -27.41
C GLY A 179 2.04 18.34 -28.14
N VAL A 180 1.30 19.16 -27.39
CA VAL A 180 0.33 20.07 -27.99
C VAL A 180 1.09 21.08 -28.84
N LYS A 181 0.93 21.04 -30.16
CA LYS A 181 1.20 22.23 -30.99
C LYS A 181 0.16 23.26 -30.60
N THR A 182 0.48 24.15 -29.67
CA THR A 182 -0.31 25.36 -29.46
C THR A 182 -0.34 26.10 -30.78
N SER A 183 -1.47 26.08 -31.47
CA SER A 183 -1.79 26.91 -32.64
C SER A 183 -1.95 28.38 -32.21
N ILE A 184 -1.00 28.88 -31.44
CA ILE A 184 -0.91 30.27 -30.97
C ILE A 184 0.19 31.02 -31.77
N ASP A 185 1.05 30.32 -32.51
CA ASP A 185 2.14 30.93 -33.29
C ASP A 185 1.80 31.14 -34.78
N THR A 186 0.56 30.92 -35.22
CA THR A 186 0.09 31.41 -36.53
C THR A 186 -0.90 32.54 -36.30
N GLU A 187 -0.36 33.75 -36.44
CA GLU A 187 -1.07 35.00 -36.57
C GLU A 187 -2.12 34.92 -37.71
N ASP A 188 -3.38 34.66 -37.39
CA ASP A 188 -4.50 35.22 -38.16
C ASP A 188 -4.92 36.53 -37.48
N LYS A 189 -4.11 37.57 -37.71
CA LYS A 189 -4.54 38.95 -37.54
C LYS A 189 -5.55 39.24 -38.64
N ASN A 190 -6.83 39.16 -38.31
CA ASN A 190 -7.88 40.11 -38.73
C ASN A 190 -9.27 39.47 -38.60
N GLN A 191 -9.99 39.83 -37.54
CA GLN A 191 -11.37 40.33 -37.59
C GLN A 191 -11.92 40.41 -36.16
N GLU A 192 -11.58 41.50 -35.45
CA GLU A 192 -12.32 41.90 -34.27
C GLU A 192 -13.64 42.54 -34.72
N THR A 193 -14.76 41.90 -34.38
CA THR A 193 -16.06 42.57 -34.29
C THR A 193 -16.34 42.85 -32.81
N PRO A 194 -16.60 44.11 -32.40
CA PRO A 194 -16.85 44.42 -31.00
C PRO A 194 -18.30 44.10 -30.64
N GLY A 195 -18.51 43.26 -29.64
CA GLY A 195 -19.78 43.17 -28.92
C GLY A 195 -20.41 41.79 -28.88
N GLN A 196 -19.85 40.90 -28.06
CA GLN A 196 -20.60 39.88 -27.31
C GLN A 196 -19.69 39.31 -26.23
N SER A 197 -19.92 39.71 -24.99
CA SER A 197 -19.21 39.25 -23.80
C SER A 197 -19.78 37.92 -23.33
N ASP A 198 -19.42 36.84 -23.98
CA ASP A 198 -19.37 35.52 -23.34
C ASP A 198 -17.90 35.20 -23.07
N ALA A 199 -17.41 35.72 -21.93
CA ALA A 199 -16.11 35.34 -21.39
C ALA A 199 -16.19 33.88 -20.91
N LYS A 200 -16.15 32.92 -21.85
CA LYS A 200 -15.70 31.56 -21.56
C LYS A 200 -14.27 31.69 -21.07
N ARG A 201 -14.11 31.73 -19.75
CA ARG A 201 -12.83 31.74 -19.04
C ARG A 201 -11.98 30.61 -19.62
N ALA A 202 -11.05 30.94 -20.50
CA ALA A 202 -10.11 29.98 -21.03
C ALA A 202 -9.41 29.34 -19.83
N LYS A 203 -9.57 28.02 -19.68
CA LYS A 203 -8.96 27.25 -18.59
C LYS A 203 -7.45 27.44 -18.71
N ARG A 204 -6.85 28.27 -17.85
CA ARG A 204 -5.40 28.45 -17.82
C ARG A 204 -4.80 27.11 -17.40
N ILE A 205 -4.24 26.40 -18.38
CA ILE A 205 -3.52 25.15 -18.17
C ILE A 205 -2.28 25.47 -17.33
N THR A 206 -2.15 24.80 -16.19
CA THR A 206 -0.98 24.92 -15.31
C THR A 206 0.25 24.32 -15.98
N ALA A 207 1.46 24.70 -15.54
CA ALA A 207 2.70 24.14 -16.07
C ALA A 207 2.73 22.60 -15.93
N ALA A 208 2.21 22.08 -14.82
CA ALA A 208 2.10 20.64 -14.56
C ALA A 208 1.13 19.94 -15.52
N GLU A 209 -0.04 20.53 -15.81
CA GLU A 209 -0.98 19.97 -16.81
C GLU A 209 -0.39 19.98 -18.22
N LYS A 210 0.40 21.01 -18.56
CA LYS A 210 1.13 21.06 -19.84
C LYS A 210 2.19 19.96 -19.91
N GLU A 211 2.96 19.75 -18.86
CA GLU A 211 3.95 18.68 -18.78
C GLU A 211 3.27 17.29 -18.85
N ALA A 212 2.19 17.09 -18.11
CA ALA A 212 1.42 15.84 -18.15
C ALA A 212 0.89 15.53 -19.55
N SER A 213 0.48 16.55 -20.32
CA SER A 213 0.04 16.36 -21.72
C SER A 213 1.16 15.90 -22.67
N MET A 214 2.43 16.04 -22.26
CA MET A 214 3.61 15.59 -23.02
C MET A 214 4.03 14.16 -22.65
N LEU A 215 3.51 13.60 -21.55
CA LEU A 215 3.88 12.28 -21.07
C LEU A 215 3.04 11.19 -21.77
N PRO A 216 3.65 10.04 -22.16
CA PRO A 216 2.91 8.89 -22.66
C PRO A 216 1.84 8.44 -21.69
N ASN A 217 0.62 8.21 -22.19
CA ASN A 217 -0.43 7.57 -21.42
C ASN A 217 -0.16 6.06 -21.35
N LEU A 218 0.72 5.65 -20.44
CA LEU A 218 1.07 4.25 -20.24
C LEU A 218 -0.09 3.54 -19.54
N GLN A 219 -0.59 2.49 -20.18
CA GLN A 219 -1.69 1.68 -19.65
C GLN A 219 -1.13 0.39 -19.06
N PRO A 220 -1.60 -0.05 -17.89
CA PRO A 220 -1.18 -1.32 -17.32
C PRO A 220 -1.61 -2.49 -18.21
N VAL A 221 -0.86 -3.58 -18.16
CA VAL A 221 -1.28 -4.85 -18.76
C VAL A 221 -2.62 -5.26 -18.12
N PRO A 222 -3.63 -5.64 -18.92
CA PRO A 222 -4.92 -6.05 -18.40
C PRO A 222 -4.78 -7.15 -17.35
N GLY A 223 -5.42 -6.94 -16.20
CA GLY A 223 -5.38 -7.88 -15.07
C GLY A 223 -4.10 -7.85 -14.23
N ALA A 224 -3.11 -6.99 -14.53
CA ALA A 224 -1.87 -6.89 -13.75
C ALA A 224 -1.93 -5.88 -12.59
N SER A 225 -2.82 -4.90 -12.65
CA SER A 225 -2.98 -3.88 -11.60
C SER A 225 -3.66 -4.41 -10.35
N LEU A 226 -3.30 -3.82 -9.21
CA LEU A 226 -4.05 -3.97 -7.97
C LEU A 226 -5.44 -3.35 -8.14
N ARG A 227 -6.46 -3.99 -7.59
CA ARG A 227 -7.86 -3.56 -7.77
C ARG A 227 -8.40 -2.84 -6.55
N PHE A 228 -7.65 -1.85 -6.07
CA PHE A 228 -8.07 -1.02 -4.94
C PHE A 228 -9.33 -0.20 -5.24
N THR A 229 -9.97 0.28 -4.18
CA THR A 229 -11.12 1.18 -4.31
C THR A 229 -10.62 2.55 -4.77
N GLU A 230 -11.13 3.02 -5.91
CA GLU A 230 -10.75 4.33 -6.42
C GLU A 230 -11.22 5.44 -5.47
N ILE A 231 -10.28 6.31 -5.09
CA ILE A 231 -10.58 7.52 -4.32
C ILE A 231 -11.25 8.52 -5.27
N PRO A 232 -12.48 8.99 -4.97
CA PRO A 232 -13.17 9.96 -5.82
C PRO A 232 -12.32 11.20 -6.12
N HIS A 233 -12.21 11.56 -7.40
CA HIS A 233 -11.53 12.78 -7.80
C HIS A 233 -12.21 14.02 -7.23
N ASP A 234 -13.54 14.08 -7.38
CA ASP A 234 -14.37 15.14 -6.83
C ASP A 234 -14.75 14.77 -5.40
N LYS A 235 -14.15 15.47 -4.43
CA LYS A 235 -14.31 15.20 -3.00
C LYS A 235 -15.60 15.77 -2.40
N PHE A 236 -16.55 16.19 -3.23
CA PHE A 236 -17.77 16.88 -2.83
C PHE A 236 -18.97 16.43 -3.69
N PRO A 237 -20.21 16.60 -3.20
CA PRO A 237 -21.42 16.23 -3.96
C PRO A 237 -21.57 17.01 -5.27
N PRO A 238 -22.09 16.39 -6.34
CA PRO A 238 -22.41 17.09 -7.58
C PRO A 238 -23.37 18.27 -7.34
N GLY A 239 -23.06 19.43 -7.93
CA GLY A 239 -23.87 20.65 -7.77
C GLY A 239 -23.58 21.47 -6.51
N SER A 240 -22.54 21.13 -5.75
CA SER A 240 -22.10 21.89 -4.58
C SER A 240 -21.77 23.35 -4.92
N THR A 241 -22.18 24.26 -4.06
CA THR A 241 -21.77 25.67 -4.05
C THR A 241 -20.27 25.81 -3.71
N PRO A 242 -19.61 26.93 -4.04
CA PRO A 242 -18.21 27.16 -3.67
C PRO A 242 -17.92 27.02 -2.17
N GLU A 243 -18.89 27.38 -1.33
CA GLU A 243 -18.82 27.22 0.12
C GLU A 243 -18.84 25.73 0.52
N GLU A 244 -19.78 24.95 -0.03
CA GLU A 244 -19.86 23.50 0.20
C GLU A 244 -18.64 22.75 -0.33
N ILE A 245 -18.10 23.16 -1.49
CA ILE A 245 -16.85 22.63 -2.01
C ILE A 245 -15.72 22.83 -1.00
N THR A 246 -15.58 24.07 -0.49
CA THR A 246 -14.57 24.38 0.52
C THR A 246 -14.76 23.54 1.78
N LYS A 247 -16.00 23.40 2.26
CA LYS A 247 -16.34 22.54 3.41
C LYS A 247 -15.84 21.11 3.20
N HIS A 248 -16.12 20.50 2.06
CA HIS A 248 -15.77 19.11 1.76
C HIS A 248 -14.27 18.88 1.48
N TYR A 249 -13.52 19.90 1.10
CA TYR A 249 -12.06 19.82 1.03
C TYR A 249 -11.39 19.92 2.40
N LEU A 250 -11.99 20.68 3.33
CA LEU A 250 -11.53 20.78 4.72
C LEU A 250 -11.91 19.52 5.53
N ASP A 251 -13.09 18.96 5.28
CA ASP A 251 -13.56 17.70 5.89
C ASP A 251 -13.90 16.66 4.81
N GLN A 252 -13.03 15.67 4.67
CA GLN A 252 -13.15 14.59 3.69
C GLN A 252 -14.09 13.46 4.14
N SER A 253 -14.89 13.68 5.18
CA SER A 253 -15.91 12.72 5.67
C SER A 253 -16.83 12.21 4.57
N TYR A 254 -17.23 13.07 3.62
CA TYR A 254 -18.01 12.66 2.44
C TYR A 254 -17.26 11.66 1.55
N THR A 255 -15.98 11.94 1.28
CA THR A 255 -15.12 11.06 0.46
C THR A 255 -14.97 9.70 1.13
N LEU A 256 -14.73 9.68 2.45
CA LEU A 256 -14.63 8.44 3.22
C LEU A 256 -15.93 7.65 3.19
N GLU A 257 -17.08 8.31 3.29
CA GLU A 257 -18.38 7.65 3.20
C GLU A 257 -18.62 7.02 1.82
N LEU A 258 -18.22 7.68 0.73
CA LEU A 258 -18.28 7.10 -0.61
C LEU A 258 -17.41 5.86 -0.73
N MET A 259 -16.20 5.86 -0.17
CA MET A 259 -15.33 4.69 -0.19
C MET A 259 -15.90 3.55 0.65
N ILE A 260 -16.39 3.84 1.86
CA ILE A 260 -17.06 2.86 2.72
C ILE A 260 -18.27 2.22 2.00
N ALA A 261 -19.04 2.99 1.24
CA ALA A 261 -20.20 2.49 0.49
C ALA A 261 -19.83 1.50 -0.62
N GLN A 262 -18.58 1.46 -1.08
CA GLN A 262 -18.10 0.46 -2.05
C GLN A 262 -17.77 -0.90 -1.40
N HIS A 263 -17.86 -1.00 -0.09
CA HIS A 263 -17.62 -2.24 0.66
C HIS A 263 -18.92 -2.83 1.21
N VAL A 264 -18.94 -4.17 1.34
CA VAL A 264 -20.05 -4.89 1.98
C VAL A 264 -20.17 -4.50 3.46
N GLU A 265 -19.03 -4.35 4.14
CA GLU A 265 -18.97 -3.93 5.55
C GLU A 265 -18.08 -2.69 5.69
N PRO A 266 -18.45 -1.71 6.53
CA PRO A 266 -17.63 -0.51 6.73
C PRO A 266 -16.21 -0.79 7.23
N LEU A 267 -16.00 -1.90 7.94
CA LEU A 267 -14.69 -2.25 8.49
C LEU A 267 -13.72 -2.76 7.40
N HIS A 268 -14.22 -3.22 6.25
CA HIS A 268 -13.40 -3.72 5.15
C HIS A 268 -12.46 -2.67 4.54
N ILE A 269 -12.75 -1.38 4.69
CA ILE A 269 -11.82 -0.31 4.30
C ILE A 269 -10.51 -0.37 5.09
N ILE A 270 -10.53 -0.87 6.33
CA ILE A 270 -9.33 -1.11 7.13
C ILE A 270 -8.58 -2.35 6.61
N GLY A 271 -9.31 -3.36 6.12
CA GLY A 271 -8.71 -4.48 5.41
C GLY A 271 -8.01 -4.04 4.13
N GLU A 272 -8.59 -3.09 3.38
CA GLU A 272 -7.94 -2.48 2.22
C GLU A 272 -6.67 -1.71 2.61
N LEU A 273 -6.72 -0.91 3.67
CA LEU A 273 -5.56 -0.21 4.22
C LEU A 273 -4.44 -1.19 4.61
N GLN A 274 -4.78 -2.31 5.25
CA GLN A 274 -3.81 -3.35 5.62
C GLN A 274 -3.24 -4.05 4.39
N PHE A 275 -4.08 -4.41 3.43
CA PHE A 275 -3.64 -5.06 2.19
C PHE A 275 -2.66 -4.17 1.42
N ALA A 276 -2.99 -2.89 1.25
CA ALA A 276 -2.12 -1.92 0.61
C ALA A 276 -0.77 -1.79 1.33
N TYR A 277 -0.78 -1.75 2.67
CA TYR A 277 0.45 -1.72 3.46
C TYR A 277 1.31 -2.97 3.25
N LEU A 278 0.73 -4.17 3.22
CA LEU A 278 1.50 -5.41 2.99
C LEU A 278 2.09 -5.45 1.58
N CYS A 279 1.34 -5.04 0.56
CA CYS A 279 1.82 -4.94 -0.82
C CYS A 279 2.93 -3.87 -0.95
N PHE A 280 2.85 -2.78 -0.21
CA PHE A 280 3.89 -1.76 -0.12
C PHE A 280 5.14 -2.31 0.58
N LEU A 281 5.03 -2.63 1.87
CA LEU A 281 6.18 -2.92 2.73
C LEU A 281 6.92 -4.18 2.26
N ILE A 282 6.16 -5.24 1.98
CA ILE A 282 6.72 -6.54 1.61
C ILE A 282 6.80 -6.66 0.10
N GLY A 283 5.79 -6.24 -0.64
CA GLY A 283 5.76 -6.38 -2.10
C GLY A 283 6.59 -5.33 -2.85
N HIS A 284 7.07 -4.30 -2.15
CA HIS A 284 7.75 -3.14 -2.71
C HIS A 284 6.92 -2.44 -3.81
N SER A 285 5.59 -2.52 -3.73
CA SER A 285 4.68 -1.91 -4.69
C SER A 285 4.52 -0.42 -4.42
N LEU A 286 4.94 0.41 -5.39
CA LEU A 286 4.77 1.87 -5.31
C LEU A 286 3.30 2.29 -5.37
N GLU A 287 2.51 1.63 -6.21
CA GLU A 287 1.06 1.85 -6.31
C GLU A 287 0.38 1.60 -4.95
N ALA A 288 0.74 0.50 -4.28
CA ALA A 288 0.21 0.19 -2.97
C ALA A 288 0.65 1.19 -1.89
N PHE A 289 1.88 1.73 -1.98
CA PHE A 289 2.34 2.77 -1.08
C PHE A 289 1.52 4.06 -1.22
N GLU A 290 1.31 4.50 -2.47
CA GLU A 290 0.52 5.70 -2.75
C GLU A 290 -0.91 5.54 -2.26
N HIS A 291 -1.52 4.38 -2.49
CA HIS A 291 -2.86 4.08 -2.02
C HIS A 291 -2.95 4.04 -0.49
N TRP A 292 -2.06 3.30 0.18
CA TRP A 292 -1.98 3.27 1.64
C TRP A 292 -1.84 4.68 2.22
N LYS A 293 -0.91 5.47 1.69
CA LYS A 293 -0.67 6.85 2.11
C LYS A 293 -1.92 7.71 1.93
N ASN A 294 -2.61 7.59 0.80
CA ASN A 294 -3.83 8.34 0.53
C ASN A 294 -4.97 7.96 1.47
N LEU A 295 -5.11 6.67 1.82
CA LEU A 295 -6.07 6.23 2.83
C LEU A 295 -5.74 6.81 4.22
N VAL A 296 -4.46 6.77 4.65
CA VAL A 296 -4.06 7.38 5.93
C VAL A 296 -4.39 8.87 5.95
N ILE A 297 -4.07 9.60 4.88
CA ILE A 297 -4.41 11.02 4.74
C ILE A 297 -5.92 11.24 4.83
N LEU A 298 -6.71 10.45 4.09
CA LEU A 298 -8.18 10.55 4.09
C LEU A 298 -8.76 10.40 5.49
N PHE A 299 -8.36 9.36 6.22
CA PHE A 299 -8.81 9.13 7.59
C PHE A 299 -8.41 10.27 8.54
N CYS A 300 -7.20 10.81 8.38
CA CYS A 300 -6.72 11.92 9.19
C CYS A 300 -7.40 13.25 8.86
N SER A 301 -8.06 13.38 7.71
CA SER A 301 -8.76 14.58 7.24
C SER A 301 -10.29 14.49 7.38
N CYS A 302 -10.78 13.71 8.34
CA CYS A 302 -12.21 13.51 8.60
C CYS A 302 -12.63 14.06 9.97
N ASP A 303 -13.54 15.02 9.98
CA ASP A 303 -14.04 15.67 11.21
C ASP A 303 -15.41 15.11 11.64
N GLU A 304 -16.36 14.95 10.72
CA GLU A 304 -17.70 14.41 11.01
C GLU A 304 -17.69 12.87 11.07
N ALA A 305 -16.96 12.20 10.18
CA ALA A 305 -17.00 10.74 10.02
C ALA A 305 -16.42 9.98 11.22
N ILE A 306 -15.53 10.58 12.00
CA ILE A 306 -14.98 9.97 13.23
C ILE A 306 -16.06 9.64 14.26
N HIS A 307 -17.13 10.44 14.30
CA HIS A 307 -18.28 10.23 15.19
C HIS A 307 -19.25 9.19 14.66
N LYS A 308 -19.43 9.13 13.34
CA LYS A 308 -20.34 8.18 12.68
C LYS A 308 -19.75 6.78 12.62
N TYR A 309 -18.46 6.66 12.30
CA TYR A 309 -17.77 5.38 12.08
C TYR A 309 -16.75 5.08 13.19
N ARG A 310 -17.12 5.26 14.46
CA ARG A 310 -16.22 5.09 15.62
C ARG A 310 -15.49 3.76 15.66
N SER A 311 -16.16 2.67 15.27
CA SER A 311 -15.53 1.35 15.19
C SER A 311 -14.45 1.28 14.12
N VAL A 312 -14.68 1.89 12.95
CA VAL A 312 -13.70 1.94 11.85
C VAL A 312 -12.49 2.76 12.29
N PHE A 313 -12.69 3.94 12.88
CA PHE A 313 -11.59 4.75 13.43
C PHE A 313 -10.84 4.06 14.56
N PHE A 314 -11.55 3.25 15.37
CA PHE A 314 -10.90 2.44 16.39
C PHE A 314 -9.89 1.46 15.78
N HIS A 315 -10.28 0.77 14.71
CA HIS A 315 -9.40 -0.18 14.01
C HIS A 315 -8.35 0.51 13.15
N PHE A 316 -8.65 1.69 12.60
CA PHE A 316 -7.69 2.54 11.90
C PHE A 316 -6.50 2.89 12.79
N ILE A 317 -6.76 3.48 13.98
CA ILE A 317 -5.70 3.90 14.91
C ILE A 317 -4.81 2.71 15.30
N ARG A 318 -5.43 1.58 15.67
CA ARG A 318 -4.67 0.36 16.02
C ARG A 318 -3.84 -0.18 14.85
N THR A 319 -4.38 -0.09 13.63
CA THR A 319 -3.71 -0.56 12.43
C THR A 319 -2.51 0.33 12.09
N VAL A 320 -2.70 1.64 12.05
CA VAL A 320 -1.64 2.61 11.73
C VAL A 320 -0.55 2.60 12.80
N GLU A 321 -0.90 2.46 14.08
CA GLU A 321 0.06 2.30 15.17
C GLU A 321 1.02 1.12 14.92
N VAL A 322 0.48 -0.07 14.64
CA VAL A 322 1.30 -1.25 14.32
C VAL A 322 2.08 -1.07 13.02
N GLN A 323 1.47 -0.51 11.98
CA GLN A 323 2.10 -0.31 10.68
C GLN A 323 3.27 0.69 10.75
N ILE A 324 3.14 1.77 11.51
CA ILE A 324 4.23 2.74 11.69
C ILE A 324 5.39 2.10 12.46
N GLU A 325 5.10 1.30 13.49
CA GLU A 325 6.13 0.59 14.26
C GLU A 325 6.93 -0.42 13.44
N GLU A 326 6.32 -1.02 12.43
CA GLU A 326 6.97 -1.99 11.54
C GLU A 326 7.66 -1.35 10.33
N MET A 327 7.42 -0.05 10.09
CA MET A 327 8.02 0.65 8.97
C MET A 327 9.48 0.99 9.28
N PRO A 328 10.45 0.68 8.39
CA PRO A 328 11.84 1.02 8.63
C PRO A 328 12.04 2.52 8.84
N GLU A 329 12.95 2.89 9.73
CA GLU A 329 13.24 4.30 10.06
C GLU A 329 13.59 5.10 8.81
N ASP A 330 14.30 4.52 7.85
CA ASP A 330 14.61 5.17 6.57
C ASP A 330 13.34 5.53 5.79
N PHE A 331 12.25 4.77 5.84
CA PHE A 331 10.99 5.17 5.20
C PHE A 331 10.25 6.26 5.97
N LEU A 332 10.41 6.33 7.28
CA LEU A 332 9.86 7.38 8.14
C LEU A 332 10.66 8.68 8.02
N ALA A 333 11.97 8.54 7.89
CA ALA A 333 12.93 9.60 7.67
C ALA A 333 12.78 10.10 6.23
N ASP A 334 12.95 9.24 5.21
CA ASP A 334 13.06 9.50 3.74
C ASP A 334 11.76 9.88 3.05
N ILE A 335 10.78 10.23 3.89
CA ILE A 335 10.01 11.45 3.67
C ILE A 335 10.91 12.72 3.88
N VAL A 336 12.26 12.61 3.71
CA VAL A 336 13.38 13.47 4.18
C VAL A 336 13.52 14.71 3.28
N MET A 337 12.46 15.50 3.07
CA MET A 337 12.65 16.93 2.80
C MET A 337 11.55 17.73 3.49
N ASN A 338 11.66 17.90 4.81
CA ASN A 338 10.86 18.82 5.64
C ASN A 338 9.31 18.67 5.58
N LYS A 339 8.77 17.57 5.03
CA LYS A 339 7.32 17.36 4.92
C LYS A 339 6.96 15.88 5.13
N ASN A 340 7.24 15.31 6.31
CA ASN A 340 6.64 14.04 6.69
C ASN A 340 5.11 14.19 6.70
N LEU A 341 4.48 13.88 5.56
CA LEU A 341 3.06 14.11 5.33
C LEU A 341 2.21 13.28 6.28
N VAL A 342 2.67 12.07 6.61
CA VAL A 342 2.02 11.21 7.60
C VAL A 342 2.06 11.88 8.97
N TYR A 343 3.22 12.38 9.40
CA TYR A 343 3.35 13.15 10.63
C TYR A 343 2.47 14.41 10.64
N LYS A 344 2.47 15.21 9.57
CA LYS A 344 1.60 16.40 9.45
C LYS A 344 0.13 16.04 9.57
N LYS A 345 -0.32 14.98 8.88
CA LYS A 345 -1.70 14.51 8.93
C LYS A 345 -2.07 13.88 10.28
N LEU A 346 -1.15 13.19 10.95
CA LEU A 346 -1.38 12.73 12.32
C LEU A 346 -1.48 13.90 13.31
N ARG A 347 -0.68 14.95 13.13
CA ARG A 347 -0.77 16.19 13.92
C ARG A 347 -2.14 16.86 13.73
N GLU A 348 -2.59 16.99 12.49
CA GLU A 348 -3.95 17.46 12.17
C GLU A 348 -5.01 16.56 12.81
N PHE A 349 -4.88 15.23 12.68
CA PHE A 349 -5.82 14.27 13.26
C PHE A 349 -5.93 14.39 14.79
N PHE A 350 -4.80 14.54 15.49
CA PHE A 350 -4.80 14.77 16.93
C PHE A 350 -5.46 16.10 17.30
N LYS A 351 -5.24 17.16 16.52
CA LYS A 351 -5.94 18.44 16.69
C LYS A 351 -7.45 18.29 16.47
N THR A 352 -7.85 17.65 15.38
CA THR A 352 -9.25 17.36 15.03
C THR A 352 -9.94 16.57 16.14
N ALA A 353 -9.28 15.58 16.75
CA ALA A 353 -9.88 14.81 17.83
C ALA A 353 -10.36 15.69 19.01
N TYR A 354 -9.58 16.74 19.35
CA TYR A 354 -9.97 17.71 20.37
C TYR A 354 -11.02 18.71 19.87
N VAL A 355 -10.83 19.28 18.68
CA VAL A 355 -11.74 20.30 18.09
C VAL A 355 -13.13 19.72 17.83
N SER A 356 -13.19 18.53 17.24
CA SER A 356 -14.42 17.81 16.93
C SER A 356 -15.05 17.14 18.17
N LYS A 357 -14.46 17.32 19.36
CA LYS A 357 -14.98 16.81 20.65
C LYS A 357 -15.17 15.28 20.65
N VAL A 358 -14.18 14.55 20.15
CA VAL A 358 -14.15 13.08 20.28
C VAL A 358 -14.06 12.71 21.75
N ASP A 359 -14.81 11.71 22.18
CA ASP A 359 -14.99 11.36 23.58
C ASP A 359 -14.79 9.87 23.89
N GLY A 360 -14.85 9.53 25.18
CA GLY A 360 -14.85 8.16 25.69
C GLY A 360 -13.62 7.35 25.28
N ARG A 361 -13.83 6.06 25.02
CA ARG A 361 -12.75 5.09 24.72
C ARG A 361 -11.94 5.46 23.47
N LEU A 362 -12.55 6.13 22.50
CA LEU A 362 -11.86 6.52 21.27
C LEU A 362 -10.84 7.63 21.55
N LEU A 363 -11.22 8.65 22.33
CA LEU A 363 -10.30 9.71 22.74
C LEU A 363 -9.09 9.16 23.51
N THR A 364 -9.33 8.32 24.53
CA THR A 364 -8.24 7.69 25.30
C THR A 364 -7.27 6.92 24.41
N MET A 365 -7.77 6.28 23.36
CA MET A 365 -6.92 5.54 22.43
C MET A 365 -6.14 6.47 21.50
N ILE A 366 -6.73 7.59 21.06
CA ILE A 366 -6.04 8.63 20.28
C ILE A 366 -4.91 9.25 21.12
N GLU A 367 -5.17 9.55 22.40
CA GLU A 367 -4.16 10.10 23.31
C GLU A 367 -3.01 9.11 23.51
N ARG A 368 -3.31 7.84 23.79
CA ARG A 368 -2.28 6.81 23.90
C ARG A 368 -1.49 6.64 22.61
N PHE A 369 -2.15 6.71 21.46
CA PHE A 369 -1.48 6.62 20.16
C PHE A 369 -0.50 7.78 19.95
N LYS A 370 -0.91 9.01 20.26
CA LYS A 370 -0.04 10.19 20.25
C LYS A 370 1.17 10.03 21.18
N ASP A 371 0.95 9.56 22.40
CA ASP A 371 2.01 9.37 23.39
C ASP A 371 3.00 8.29 22.92
N ASN A 372 2.49 7.17 22.39
CA ASN A 372 3.33 6.09 21.86
C ASN A 372 4.21 6.54 20.68
N LEU A 373 3.67 7.35 19.77
CA LEU A 373 4.46 7.91 18.68
C LEU A 373 5.51 8.91 19.17
N THR A 374 5.17 9.75 20.15
CA THR A 374 6.12 10.66 20.81
C THR A 374 7.27 9.87 21.43
N ASP A 375 6.96 8.83 22.20
CA ASP A 375 7.96 8.06 22.94
C ASP A 375 8.86 7.23 22.02
N LYS A 376 8.28 6.57 21.01
CA LYS A 376 9.04 5.65 20.12
C LYS A 376 9.79 6.38 19.01
N LEU A 377 9.17 7.38 18.39
CA LEU A 377 9.72 8.06 17.21
C LEU A 377 10.27 9.45 17.49
N GLN A 378 10.15 9.94 18.73
CA GLN A 378 10.59 11.27 19.13
C GLN A 378 9.91 12.38 18.31
N TRP A 379 8.68 12.13 17.86
CA TRP A 379 7.87 13.10 17.12
C TRP A 379 7.19 14.08 18.08
N ASP A 380 7.23 15.39 17.76
CA ASP A 380 6.71 16.43 18.65
C ASP A 380 5.26 16.81 18.33
N PHE A 381 4.31 16.23 19.08
CA PHE A 381 2.89 16.60 18.97
C PHE A 381 2.46 17.70 19.95
N THR A 382 3.39 18.51 20.46
CA THR A 382 3.06 19.66 21.30
C THR A 382 2.59 20.86 20.47
N GLY A 383 1.86 21.77 21.13
CA GLY A 383 1.43 23.03 20.51
C GLY A 383 0.55 22.84 19.28
N LEU A 384 -0.35 21.84 19.27
CA LEU A 384 -1.28 21.55 18.16
C LEU A 384 -2.13 22.77 17.74
N ASP A 385 -2.33 23.71 18.66
CA ASP A 385 -3.08 24.95 18.42
C ASP A 385 -2.25 26.05 17.72
N LYS A 386 -0.94 25.87 17.58
CA LYS A 386 -0.07 26.83 16.88
C LYS A 386 -0.06 26.54 15.39
N ASP A 387 -0.26 27.59 14.60
CA ASP A 387 -0.07 27.58 13.15
C ASP A 387 1.40 27.30 12.81
N GLU A 388 1.61 26.45 11.80
CA GLU A 388 2.94 26.21 11.24
C GLU A 388 3.51 27.52 10.68
N GLU A 389 4.84 27.69 10.67
CA GLU A 389 5.45 28.97 10.26
C GLU A 389 5.07 29.39 8.84
N ASP A 390 4.83 28.43 7.95
CA ASP A 390 4.38 28.63 6.57
C ASP A 390 2.88 28.92 6.43
N GLU A 391 2.09 28.70 7.49
CA GLU A 391 0.65 29.01 7.55
C GLU A 391 0.36 30.36 8.21
N ARG A 392 1.37 31.02 8.79
CA ARG A 392 1.21 32.31 9.44
C ARG A 392 0.93 33.42 8.43
N PRO A 393 0.10 34.42 8.78
CA PRO A 393 -0.15 35.55 7.92
C PRO A 393 1.17 36.30 7.64
N VAL A 394 1.34 36.72 6.39
CA VAL A 394 2.47 37.59 6.02
C VAL A 394 2.27 38.95 6.70
N ILE A 395 3.14 39.26 7.67
CA ILE A 395 3.11 40.54 8.37
C ILE A 395 3.76 41.60 7.48
N VAL A 396 2.94 42.45 6.86
CA VAL A 396 3.41 43.63 6.14
C VAL A 396 3.51 44.78 7.14
N LYS A 397 4.73 45.25 7.41
CA LYS A 397 4.94 46.50 8.15
C LYS A 397 4.54 47.65 7.25
N ILE A 398 3.56 48.43 7.68
CA ILE A 398 3.19 49.68 7.01
C ILE A 398 4.10 50.75 7.63
N ASP A 399 4.90 51.43 6.82
CA ASP A 399 5.69 52.56 7.28
C ASP A 399 4.72 53.62 7.83
N GLU A 400 4.98 54.10 9.03
CA GLU A 400 4.20 55.20 9.62
C GLU A 400 4.24 56.39 8.65
N PRO A 401 3.11 57.05 8.40
CA PRO A 401 3.13 58.28 7.60
C PRO A 401 4.11 59.23 8.27
N ILE A 402 5.09 59.67 7.48
CA ILE A 402 5.97 60.77 7.87
C ILE A 402 5.03 61.98 7.99
N ASP A 403 4.65 62.32 9.21
CA ASP A 403 4.14 63.66 9.53
C ASP A 403 5.32 64.61 9.30
N ASP A 404 5.34 65.25 8.12
CA ASP A 404 5.80 66.62 7.88
C ASP A 404 5.49 67.09 6.44
#